data_AF-A0A4Y2R1D2-F1
#
_entry.id   AF-A0A4Y2R1D2-F1
#
_cell.length_a   1.000
_cell.length_b   1.000
_cell.length_c   1.000
_cell.angle_alpha   90.00
_cell.angle_beta   90.00
_cell.angle_gamma   90.00
#
_symmetry.space_group_name_H-M   'P 1'
#
loop_
_entity.id
_entity.type
_entity.pdbx_description
1 polymer ?
#
loop_
_entity_poly.entity_id
_entity_poly.type
_entity_poly.pdbx_seq_one_letter_code
_entity_poly.pdbx_strand_id
1 'polypeptide(L)'
;MEKQPRFVLKVSLEEMALRRVMVHICNQIDILTLIDEFEFKELSGFDSFVVWQETVKEKVKNKISKLMFPESLKRRMNLIIRPIDIPSHAK
;
A
#
# COMPACT_ATOMS: atom_id res chain seq x y z
N MET A 1 -15.66 -33.18 13.94
CA MET A 1 -15.59 -31.80 14.46
C MET A 1 -14.90 -30.94 13.42
N GLU A 2 -15.65 -30.10 12.73
CA GLU A 2 -15.10 -29.20 11.71
C GLU A 2 -14.23 -28.13 12.37
N LYS A 3 -12.96 -28.05 11.97
CA LYS A 3 -12.06 -26.99 12.44
C LYS A 3 -12.46 -25.71 11.73
N GLN A 4 -13.11 -24.79 12.44
CA GLN A 4 -13.34 -23.45 11.87
C GLN A 4 -12.00 -22.83 11.48
N PRO A 5 -11.88 -22.30 10.25
CA PRO A 5 -10.63 -21.72 9.83
C PRO A 5 -10.43 -20.41 10.59
N ARG A 6 -9.42 -20.39 11.47
CA ARG A 6 -9.01 -19.21 12.23
C ARG A 6 -8.30 -18.22 11.31
N PHE A 7 -9.04 -17.57 10.41
CA PHE A 7 -8.56 -16.43 9.62
C PHE A 7 -8.69 -15.11 10.39
N VAL A 8 -8.53 -15.13 11.72
CA VAL A 8 -8.33 -13.88 12.45
C VAL A 8 -6.89 -13.48 12.19
N LEU A 9 -6.69 -12.65 11.16
CA LEU A 9 -5.46 -11.90 10.97
C LEU A 9 -5.13 -11.26 12.33
N LYS A 10 -4.08 -11.75 13.01
CA LYS A 10 -3.55 -11.18 14.26
C LYS A 10 -2.80 -9.88 13.93
N VAL A 11 -3.50 -8.92 13.33
CA VAL A 11 -2.96 -7.58 13.14
C VAL A 11 -3.11 -6.83 14.45
N SER A 12 -2.06 -6.17 14.91
CA SER A 12 -2.18 -5.34 16.11
C SER A 12 -3.14 -4.17 15.85
N LEU A 13 -3.76 -3.65 16.90
CA LEU A 13 -4.61 -2.46 16.79
C LEU A 13 -3.86 -1.29 16.17
N GLU A 14 -2.57 -1.15 16.52
CA GLU A 14 -1.68 -0.13 15.96
C GLU A 14 -1.54 -0.30 14.44
N GLU A 15 -1.35 -1.51 13.95
CA GLU A 15 -1.21 -1.75 12.52
C GLU A 15 -2.53 -1.61 11.76
N MET A 16 -3.67 -1.97 12.37
CA MET A 16 -5.00 -1.64 11.81
C MET A 16 -5.21 -0.13 11.70
N ALA A 17 -4.83 0.63 12.73
CA ALA A 17 -4.93 2.08 12.73
C ALA A 17 -4.04 2.68 11.64
N LEU A 18 -2.79 2.21 11.51
CA LEU A 18 -1.88 2.65 10.46
C LEU A 18 -2.42 2.36 9.06
N ARG A 19 -2.95 1.15 8.82
CA ARG A 19 -3.57 0.80 7.53
C ARG A 19 -4.76 1.70 7.21
N ARG A 20 -5.62 2.03 8.19
CA ARG A 20 -6.73 2.99 8.00
C ARG A 20 -6.23 4.39 7.61
N VAL A 21 -5.21 4.89 8.30
CA VAL A 21 -4.61 6.19 7.98
C VAL A 21 -4.02 6.18 6.57
N MET A 22 -3.36 5.10 6.19
CA MET A 22 -2.80 4.93 4.84
C MET A 22 -3.88 4.94 3.76
N VAL A 23 -4.99 4.22 3.96
CA VAL A 23 -6.14 4.27 3.03
C VAL A 23 -6.66 5.71 2.87
N HIS A 24 -6.76 6.46 3.96
CA HIS A 24 -7.21 7.85 3.89
C HIS A 24 -6.23 8.74 3.10
N ILE A 25 -4.93 8.59 3.32
CA ILE A 25 -3.88 9.30 2.57
C ILE A 25 -3.97 8.96 1.08
N CYS A 26 -4.15 7.68 0.76
CA CYS A 26 -4.29 7.20 -0.60
C CYS A 26 -5.52 7.80 -1.31
N ASN A 27 -6.66 7.85 -0.61
CA ASN A 27 -7.88 8.45 -1.14
C ASN A 27 -7.72 9.97 -1.38
N GLN A 28 -7.00 10.69 -0.51
CA GLN A 28 -6.73 12.13 -0.72
C GLN A 28 -5.88 12.43 -1.96
N ILE A 29 -5.05 11.47 -2.39
CA ILE A 29 -4.15 11.62 -3.54
C ILE A 29 -4.87 11.25 -4.84
N ASP A 30 -6.15 10.86 -4.76
CA ASP A 30 -6.92 10.25 -5.84
C ASP A 30 -6.14 9.12 -6.51
N ILE A 31 -5.61 8.22 -5.68
CA ILE A 31 -4.86 7.08 -6.18
C ILE A 31 -5.73 6.20 -7.05
N LEU A 32 -7.05 6.20 -6.86
CA LEU A 32 -7.96 5.48 -7.75
C LEU A 32 -7.91 6.06 -9.15
N THR A 33 -7.96 7.38 -9.33
CA THR A 33 -7.73 8.00 -10.65
C THR A 33 -6.33 7.77 -11.17
N LEU A 34 -5.29 7.77 -10.33
CA LEU A 34 -3.92 7.43 -10.76
C LEU A 34 -3.78 5.95 -11.17
N ILE A 35 -4.55 5.04 -10.55
CA ILE A 35 -4.59 3.62 -10.88
C ILE A 35 -5.48 3.37 -12.13
N ASP A 36 -6.51 4.18 -12.33
CA ASP A 36 -7.42 4.11 -13.47
C ASP A 36 -6.76 4.68 -14.74
N GLU A 37 -6.04 5.82 -14.63
CA GLU A 37 -5.11 6.31 -15.65
C GLU A 37 -3.99 5.31 -15.94
N PHE A 38 -3.64 4.48 -14.95
CA PHE A 38 -2.66 3.42 -15.05
C PHE A 38 -3.21 2.17 -15.74
N GLU A 39 -4.50 2.13 -16.16
CA GLU A 39 -5.18 1.05 -16.94
C GLU A 39 -4.18 -0.05 -17.22
N PHE A 40 -4.16 -1.13 -16.42
CA PHE A 40 -3.19 -2.25 -16.42
C PHE A 40 -2.88 -2.75 -17.85
N LYS A 41 -2.18 -1.94 -18.64
CA LYS A 41 -2.07 -2.01 -20.09
C LYS A 41 -0.90 -2.93 -20.37
N GLU A 42 -1.14 -4.22 -20.17
CA GLU A 42 -0.21 -5.29 -20.57
C GLU A 42 1.25 -5.05 -20.13
N LEU A 43 1.47 -4.25 -19.08
CA LEU A 43 2.80 -3.98 -18.58
C LEU A 43 3.26 -5.23 -17.83
N SER A 44 4.41 -5.75 -18.24
CA SER A 44 5.06 -6.85 -17.54
C SER A 44 5.22 -6.49 -16.04
N GLY A 45 5.33 -7.49 -15.16
CA GLY A 45 5.44 -7.25 -13.71
C GLY A 45 6.56 -6.28 -13.31
N PHE A 46 7.59 -6.13 -14.15
CA PHE A 46 8.67 -5.16 -13.95
C PHE A 46 8.23 -3.73 -14.32
N ASP A 47 7.59 -3.54 -15.47
CA ASP A 47 7.20 -2.21 -15.96
C ASP A 47 6.08 -1.60 -15.09
N SER A 48 5.14 -2.45 -14.66
CA SER A 48 4.08 -2.06 -13.72
C SER A 48 4.65 -1.64 -12.35
N PHE A 49 5.68 -2.34 -11.86
CA PHE A 49 6.36 -1.97 -10.62
C PHE A 49 7.09 -0.64 -10.74
N VAL A 50 7.87 -0.42 -11.80
CA VAL A 50 8.62 0.83 -12.03
C VAL A 50 7.66 2.01 -12.08
N VAL A 51 6.60 1.90 -12.87
CA VAL A 51 5.60 2.97 -13.01
C VAL A 51 4.86 3.20 -11.68
N TRP A 52 4.54 2.16 -10.90
CA TRP A 52 3.99 2.32 -9.55
C TRP A 52 4.93 3.08 -8.61
N GLN A 53 6.25 2.81 -8.68
CA GLN A 53 7.24 3.56 -7.90
C GLN A 53 7.20 5.05 -8.26
N GLU A 54 7.23 5.37 -9.55
CA GLU A 54 7.33 6.75 -10.05
C GLU A 54 6.05 7.57 -9.83
N THR A 55 4.88 6.95 -9.98
CA THR A 55 3.60 7.65 -9.98
C THR A 55 2.94 7.69 -8.60
N VAL A 56 2.83 6.53 -7.95
CA VAL A 56 2.07 6.38 -6.71
C VAL A 56 2.98 6.48 -5.49
N LYS A 57 4.07 5.72 -5.45
CA LYS A 57 4.91 5.63 -4.24
C LYS A 57 5.52 6.98 -3.86
N GLU A 58 6.07 7.72 -4.81
CA GLU A 58 6.68 9.03 -4.51
C GLU A 58 5.65 10.08 -4.08
N LYS A 59 4.45 10.10 -4.69
CA LYS A 59 3.36 10.99 -4.25
C LYS A 59 2.91 10.68 -2.82
N VAL A 60 2.74 9.41 -2.48
CA VAL A 60 2.34 9.00 -1.12
C VAL A 60 3.44 9.29 -0.11
N LYS A 61 4.71 8.99 -0.41
CA LYS A 61 5.86 9.35 0.44
C LYS A 61 5.94 10.85 0.70
N ASN A 62 5.74 11.67 -0.33
CA ASN A 62 5.73 13.13 -0.19
C ASN A 62 4.58 13.63 0.70
N LYS A 63 3.43 12.95 0.70
CA LYS A 63 2.34 13.27 1.62
C LYS A 63 2.67 12.85 3.06
N ILE A 64 3.28 11.67 3.25
CA ILE A 64 3.72 11.18 4.56
C ILE A 64 4.79 12.07 5.17
N SER A 65 5.77 12.52 4.38
CA SER A 65 6.86 13.38 4.87
C SER A 65 6.33 14.67 5.48
N LYS A 66 5.23 15.20 4.93
CA LYS A 66 4.52 16.41 5.40
C LYS A 66 3.64 16.19 6.63
N LEU A 67 3.41 14.94 7.06
CA LEU A 67 2.64 14.68 8.28
C LEU A 67 3.43 15.08 9.53
N MET A 68 2.73 15.60 10.54
CA MET A 68 3.30 15.88 11.85
C MET A 68 3.42 14.60 12.71
N PHE A 69 4.02 13.56 12.16
CA PHE A 69 4.24 12.28 12.83
C PHE A 69 5.71 12.04 13.18
N PRO A 70 6.00 11.21 14.21
CA PRO A 70 7.35 10.77 14.50
C PRO A 70 7.99 10.06 13.30
N GLU A 71 9.30 10.21 13.14
CA GLU A 71 10.04 9.63 12.01
C GLU A 71 9.93 8.09 11.96
N SER A 72 9.91 7.44 13.13
CA SER A 72 9.68 6.00 13.25
C SER A 72 8.33 5.57 12.66
N LEU A 73 7.30 6.40 12.82
CA LEU A 73 5.96 6.14 12.29
C LEU A 73 5.91 6.36 10.79
N LYS A 74 6.52 7.45 10.30
CA LYS A 74 6.66 7.72 8.85
C LYS A 74 7.37 6.58 8.14
N ARG A 75 8.45 6.04 8.73
CA ARG A 75 9.16 4.85 8.21
C ARG A 75 8.24 3.64 8.12
N ARG A 76 7.45 3.34 9.16
CA ARG A 76 6.49 2.22 9.13
C ARG A 76 5.42 2.42 8.07
N MET A 77 4.89 3.63 7.92
CA MET A 77 3.90 3.97 6.89
C MET A 77 4.46 3.77 5.47
N ASN A 78 5.72 4.14 5.23
CA ASN A 78 6.39 3.92 3.95
C ASN A 78 6.54 2.44 3.58
N LEU A 79 6.61 1.54 4.57
CA LEU A 79 6.67 0.08 4.35
C LEU A 79 5.31 -0.52 3.97
N ILE A 80 4.21 0.15 4.35
CA ILE A 80 2.84 -0.27 4.01
C ILE A 80 2.52 0.03 2.55
N ILE A 81 3.17 1.03 1.94
CA ILE A 81 3.03 1.38 0.52
C ILE A 81 3.84 0.40 -0.34
N ARG A 82 3.37 -0.84 -0.40
CA ARG A 82 3.80 -1.78 -1.43
C ARG A 82 2.67 -1.89 -2.45
N PRO A 83 3.01 -2.05 -3.74
CA PRO A 83 2.01 -2.52 -4.68
C PRO A 83 1.40 -3.81 -4.12
N ILE A 84 0.11 -4.02 -4.37
CA ILE A 84 -0.53 -5.31 -4.09
C ILE A 84 0.03 -6.27 -5.13
N ASP A 85 1.25 -6.77 -4.91
CA ASP A 85 1.83 -7.76 -5.79
C ASP A 85 1.09 -9.08 -5.57
N ILE A 86 0.55 -9.57 -6.69
CA ILE A 86 0.18 -10.94 -6.97
C ILE A 86 1.22 -11.87 -6.30
N PRO A 87 0.79 -12.96 -5.65
CA PRO A 87 1.60 -13.71 -4.69
C PRO A 87 3.01 -13.99 -5.23
N SER A 88 4.05 -13.51 -4.54
CA SER A 88 5.44 -13.86 -4.85
C SER A 88 5.80 -15.30 -4.41
N HIS A 89 4.84 -16.23 -4.50
CA HIS A 89 5.03 -17.65 -4.26
C HIS A 89 4.42 -18.46 -5.41
N ALA A 90 5.22 -18.61 -6.47
CA ALA A 90 5.18 -19.76 -7.36
C ALA A 90 6.60 -20.06 -7.88
N LYS A 91 7.54 -20.27 -6.96
CA LYS A 91 8.59 -21.30 -7.05
C LYS A 91 9.34 -21.44 -5.73
#